data_AF-A0A523I9T7-F1
#
_entry.id   AF-A0A523I9T7-F1
#
_cell.length_a   1.000
_cell.length_b   1.000
_cell.length_c   1.000
_cell.angle_alpha   90.00
_cell.angle_beta   90.00
_cell.angle_gamma   90.00
#
_symmetry.space_group_name_H-M   'P 1'
#
loop_
_entity.id
_entity.type
_entity.pdbx_description
1 polymer ?
#
loop_
_entity_poly.entity_id
_entity_poly.type
_entity_poly.pdbx_seq_one_letter_code
_entity_poly.pdbx_strand_id
1 'polypeptide(L)'
;MPECKSFQETIFDYIDGLLPTGARKDVVKHLEECPDCSEIYENVMQVRWQLRNLNSIKVSPDFETVLRTRISMERSLSRRGFLNRPIKIPVYAATGALAFLAAFFILNLSDKKLSNNGNPLNVPPTFSSSQFSTNQAKPGSQNTRQQINYPMDRLNMSGGTSINSSRLERQTSALADSVRKIVPEGRIQPVGVEF
;
A
#
# COMPACT_ATOMS: atom_id res chain seq x y z
N MET A 1 35.99 -2.12 -26.92
CA MET A 1 35.42 -0.97 -26.18
C MET A 1 33.87 -0.79 -26.23
N PRO A 2 33.03 -1.71 -26.75
CA PRO A 2 31.57 -1.59 -26.55
C PRO A 2 31.06 -2.14 -25.21
N GLU A 3 31.85 -2.94 -24.49
CA GLU A 3 31.38 -3.68 -23.29
C GLU A 3 31.21 -2.84 -22.01
N CYS A 4 31.93 -1.72 -21.88
CA CYS A 4 31.82 -0.86 -20.69
C CYS A 4 30.42 -0.21 -20.59
N LYS A 5 29.78 0.06 -21.73
CA LYS A 5 28.43 0.63 -21.75
C LYS A 5 27.39 -0.38 -21.26
N SER A 6 27.47 -1.63 -21.72
CA SER A 6 26.61 -2.71 -21.22
C SER A 6 26.86 -3.00 -19.74
N PHE A 7 28.10 -2.86 -19.27
CA PHE A 7 28.42 -2.98 -17.85
C PHE A 7 27.71 -1.88 -17.02
N GLN A 8 27.76 -0.61 -17.44
CA GLN A 8 27.09 0.49 -16.74
C GLN A 8 25.57 0.31 -16.63
N GLU A 9 24.93 -0.32 -17.61
CA GLU A 9 23.50 -0.62 -17.58
C GLU A 9 23.15 -1.77 -16.63
N THR A 10 24.07 -2.73 -16.44
CA THR A 10 23.82 -3.98 -15.68
C THR A 10 24.44 -3.99 -14.28
N ILE A 11 25.30 -3.02 -13.95
CA ILE A 11 26.03 -2.99 -12.68
C ILE A 11 25.12 -2.87 -11.46
N PHE A 12 24.06 -2.06 -11.51
CA PHE A 12 23.14 -1.91 -10.38
C PHE A 12 22.37 -3.21 -10.11
N ASP A 13 21.87 -3.86 -11.16
CA ASP A 13 21.21 -5.16 -11.08
C ASP A 13 22.17 -6.26 -10.57
N TYR A 14 23.46 -6.19 -10.92
CA TYR A 14 24.49 -7.06 -10.36
C TYR A 14 24.67 -6.84 -8.85
N ILE A 15 24.77 -5.59 -8.42
CA ILE A 15 24.98 -5.19 -7.01
C ILE A 15 23.79 -5.58 -6.12
N ASP A 16 22.57 -5.50 -6.67
CA ASP A 16 21.33 -5.89 -6.01
C ASP A 16 21.05 -7.41 -6.10
N GLY A 17 21.86 -8.15 -6.87
CA GLY A 17 21.75 -9.59 -7.03
C GLY A 17 20.60 -10.04 -7.93
N LEU A 18 20.04 -9.13 -8.74
CA LEU A 18 18.93 -9.35 -9.65
C LEU A 18 19.36 -9.97 -11.00
N LEU A 19 20.66 -9.92 -11.32
CA LEU A 19 21.19 -10.48 -12.55
C LEU A 19 21.13 -12.03 -12.59
N PRO A 20 20.68 -12.65 -13.71
CA PRO A 20 20.74 -14.09 -13.91
C PRO A 20 22.19 -14.60 -13.96
N THR A 21 22.39 -15.88 -13.67
CA THR A 21 23.73 -16.49 -13.49
C THR A 21 24.65 -16.35 -14.70
N GLY A 22 24.12 -16.38 -15.92
CA GLY A 22 24.89 -16.17 -17.16
C GLY A 22 25.47 -14.75 -17.22
N ALA A 23 24.60 -13.74 -17.20
CA ALA A 23 24.99 -12.33 -17.22
C ALA A 23 25.93 -11.96 -16.06
N ARG A 24 25.77 -12.61 -14.90
CA ARG A 24 26.63 -12.40 -13.74
C ARG A 24 28.10 -12.77 -14.03
N LYS A 25 28.34 -13.85 -14.79
CA LYS A 25 29.68 -14.25 -15.20
C LYS A 25 30.31 -13.24 -16.15
N ASP A 26 29.53 -12.70 -17.07
CA ASP A 26 30.00 -11.70 -18.03
C ASP A 26 30.44 -10.42 -17.31
N VAL A 27 29.67 -9.98 -16.31
CA VAL A 27 30.04 -8.82 -15.46
C VAL A 27 31.33 -9.10 -14.67
N VAL A 28 31.45 -10.27 -14.05
CA VAL A 28 32.67 -10.63 -13.29
C VAL A 28 33.89 -10.66 -14.20
N LYS A 29 33.77 -11.27 -15.37
CA LYS A 29 34.85 -11.30 -16.36
C LYS A 29 35.24 -9.88 -16.80
N HIS A 30 34.26 -9.01 -17.03
CA HIS A 30 34.53 -7.63 -17.40
C HIS A 30 35.24 -6.84 -16.28
N LEU A 31 34.89 -7.08 -15.02
CA LEU A 31 35.58 -6.48 -13.86
C LEU A 31 37.05 -6.91 -13.76
N GLU A 32 37.38 -8.15 -14.15
CA GLU A 32 38.76 -8.66 -14.19
C GLU A 32 39.57 -8.07 -15.36
N GLU A 33 38.92 -7.78 -16.49
CA GLU A 33 39.58 -7.30 -17.72
C GLU A 33 39.65 -5.76 -17.81
N CYS A 34 38.74 -5.03 -17.17
CA CYS A 34 38.63 -3.57 -17.30
C CYS A 34 38.84 -2.85 -15.95
N PRO A 35 40.02 -2.22 -15.73
CA PRO A 35 40.32 -1.53 -14.48
C PRO A 35 39.39 -0.33 -14.21
N ASP A 36 39.01 0.42 -15.25
CA ASP A 36 38.10 1.57 -15.10
C ASP A 36 36.72 1.15 -14.56
N CYS A 37 36.19 0.00 -15.02
CA CYS A 37 34.92 -0.53 -14.54
C CYS A 37 35.04 -1.13 -13.13
N SER A 38 36.20 -1.69 -12.79
CA SER A 38 36.51 -2.13 -11.43
C SER A 38 36.51 -0.95 -10.45
N GLU A 39 37.12 0.17 -10.81
CA GLU A 39 37.13 1.40 -9.98
C GLU A 39 35.70 1.93 -9.76
N ILE A 40 34.87 1.94 -10.80
CA ILE A 40 33.45 2.34 -10.67
C ILE A 40 32.71 1.42 -9.69
N TYR A 41 32.92 0.11 -9.80
CA TYR A 41 32.30 -0.86 -8.90
C TYR A 41 32.73 -0.66 -7.44
N GLU A 42 34.02 -0.45 -7.19
CA GLU A 42 34.55 -0.18 -5.85
C GLU A 42 33.95 1.10 -5.25
N ASN A 43 33.87 2.17 -6.05
CA ASN A 43 33.25 3.44 -5.63
C ASN A 43 31.78 3.25 -5.24
N VAL A 44 31.01 2.50 -6.03
CA VAL A 44 29.59 2.22 -5.70
C VAL A 44 29.49 1.37 -4.43
N MET A 45 30.37 0.38 -4.23
CA MET A 45 30.40 -0.42 -3.01
C MET A 45 30.77 0.40 -1.77
N GLN A 46 31.69 1.35 -1.91
CA GLN A 46 32.05 2.28 -0.83
C GLN A 46 30.85 3.15 -0.43
N VAL A 47 30.14 3.72 -1.40
CA VAL A 47 28.91 4.50 -1.12
C VAL A 47 27.87 3.62 -0.45
N ARG A 48 27.65 2.40 -0.94
CA ARG A 48 26.71 1.44 -0.33
C ARG A 48 27.07 1.14 1.13
N TRP A 49 28.36 0.96 1.42
CA TRP A 49 28.85 0.70 2.77
C TRP A 49 28.63 1.91 3.69
N GLN A 50 28.93 3.12 3.21
CA GLN A 50 28.67 4.36 3.94
C GLN A 50 27.17 4.54 4.25
N LEU A 51 26.30 4.26 3.28
CA LEU A 51 24.85 4.33 3.47
C LEU A 51 24.33 3.27 4.45
N ARG A 52 24.92 2.07 4.45
CA ARG A 52 24.58 1.00 5.41
C ARG A 52 24.99 1.33 6.83
N ASN A 53 26.08 2.07 7.00
CA ASN A 53 26.59 2.48 8.31
C ASN A 53 25.95 3.77 8.82
N LEU A 54 24.99 4.33 8.11
CA LEU A 54 24.26 5.49 8.58
C LEU A 54 23.46 5.10 9.83
N ASN A 55 23.57 5.90 10.88
CA ASN A 55 22.89 5.64 12.14
C ASN A 55 21.39 5.47 11.90
N SER A 56 20.84 4.36 12.39
CA SER A 56 19.40 4.14 12.39
C SER A 56 18.75 5.23 13.22
N ILE A 57 17.96 6.08 12.54
CA ILE A 57 17.21 7.15 13.20
C ILE A 57 16.12 6.48 14.04
N LYS A 58 16.29 6.52 15.36
CA LYS A 58 15.23 6.12 16.28
C LYS A 58 14.11 7.14 16.20
N VAL A 59 12.93 6.68 15.82
CA VAL A 59 11.70 7.49 15.91
C VAL A 59 11.38 7.80 17.37
N SER A 60 10.70 8.93 17.60
CA SER A 60 10.15 9.26 18.93
C SER A 60 9.26 8.12 19.44
N PRO A 61 9.27 7.80 20.75
CA PRO A 61 8.37 6.80 21.33
C PRO A 61 6.88 7.10 21.07
N ASP A 62 6.53 8.38 20.90
CA ASP A 62 5.16 8.80 20.62
C ASP A 62 4.76 8.49 19.18
N PHE A 63 5.70 8.47 18.23
CA PHE A 63 5.41 8.21 16.83
C PHE A 63 4.82 6.81 16.63
N GLU A 64 5.39 5.80 17.30
CA GLU A 64 4.89 4.44 17.20
C GLU A 64 3.46 4.33 17.76
N THR A 65 3.17 5.04 18.84
CA THR A 65 1.84 5.09 19.46
C THR A 65 0.83 5.76 18.54
N VAL A 66 1.17 6.90 17.94
CA VAL A 66 0.33 7.61 16.98
C VAL A 66 0.08 6.75 15.73
N LEU A 67 1.13 6.10 15.22
CA LEU A 67 1.06 5.24 14.04
C LEU A 67 0.15 4.02 14.30
N ARG A 68 0.37 3.31 15.40
CA ARG A 68 -0.46 2.15 15.79
C ARG A 68 -1.91 2.53 15.99
N THR A 69 -2.16 3.65 16.68
CA THR A 69 -3.51 4.17 16.91
C THR A 69 -4.19 4.45 15.57
N ARG A 70 -3.52 5.13 14.63
CA ARG A 70 -4.08 5.42 13.30
C ARG A 70 -4.36 4.16 12.48
N ILE A 71 -3.42 3.21 12.41
CA ILE A 71 -3.60 1.94 11.69
C ILE A 71 -4.79 1.17 12.27
N SER A 72 -4.93 1.14 13.60
CA SER A 72 -6.05 0.45 14.26
C SER A 72 -7.40 1.09 13.95
N MET A 73 -7.45 2.42 13.92
CA MET A 73 -8.66 3.18 13.63
C MET A 73 -9.10 2.94 12.18
N GLU A 74 -8.18 3.00 11.22
CA GLU A 74 -8.48 2.74 9.81
C GLU A 74 -8.96 1.30 9.58
N ARG A 75 -8.30 0.30 10.21
CA ARG A 75 -8.74 -1.10 10.17
C ARG A 75 -10.12 -1.31 10.79
N SER A 76 -10.46 -0.57 11.84
CA SER A 76 -11.78 -0.67 12.49
C SER A 76 -12.89 -0.07 11.61
N LEU A 77 -12.60 1.03 10.91
CA LEU A 77 -13.55 1.69 10.02
C LEU A 77 -13.78 0.88 8.74
N SER A 78 -12.74 0.26 8.20
CA SER A 78 -12.88 -0.59 6.99
C SER A 78 -13.74 -1.83 7.23
N ARG A 79 -13.67 -2.45 8.41
CA ARG A 79 -14.56 -3.58 8.77
C ARG A 79 -16.01 -3.15 8.98
N ARG A 80 -16.26 -1.92 9.42
CA ARG A 80 -17.62 -1.41 9.67
C ARG A 80 -18.40 -1.15 8.38
N GLY A 81 -17.72 -0.97 7.24
CA GLY A 81 -18.34 -0.72 5.94
C GLY A 81 -19.05 -1.92 5.29
N PHE A 82 -18.75 -3.17 5.71
CA PHE A 82 -19.37 -4.37 5.12
C PHE A 82 -20.57 -4.89 5.91
N LEU A 83 -20.57 -4.77 7.25
CA LEU A 83 -21.65 -5.27 8.10
C LEU A 83 -22.79 -4.26 8.36
N ASN A 84 -22.54 -2.96 8.21
CA ASN A 84 -23.58 -1.93 8.37
C ASN A 84 -24.17 -1.45 7.04
N ARG A 85 -23.86 -2.11 5.91
CA ARG A 85 -24.73 -1.97 4.74
C ARG A 85 -26.05 -2.66 5.11
N PRO A 86 -27.18 -1.93 5.23
CA PRO A 86 -28.46 -2.60 5.38
C PRO A 86 -28.55 -3.56 4.21
N ILE A 87 -28.61 -4.86 4.50
CA ILE A 87 -28.81 -5.91 3.52
C ILE A 87 -30.24 -5.72 3.00
N LYS A 88 -30.43 -4.68 2.17
CA LYS A 88 -31.54 -4.54 1.26
C LYS A 88 -31.21 -5.47 0.10
N ILE A 89 -31.08 -6.77 0.36
CA ILE A 89 -31.28 -7.73 -0.71
C ILE A 89 -32.70 -7.39 -1.19
N PRO A 90 -32.83 -6.85 -2.41
CA PRO A 90 -34.10 -6.36 -2.86
C PRO A 90 -35.06 -7.53 -2.82
N VAL A 91 -36.19 -7.39 -2.13
CA VAL A 91 -37.26 -8.40 -2.08
C VAL A 91 -37.57 -8.94 -3.49
N TYR A 92 -37.35 -8.10 -4.51
CA TYR A 92 -37.39 -8.42 -5.94
C TYR A 92 -36.53 -9.63 -6.38
N ALA A 93 -35.37 -9.88 -5.77
CA ALA A 93 -34.51 -11.02 -6.10
C ALA A 93 -35.10 -12.34 -5.57
N ALA A 94 -35.65 -12.33 -4.35
CA ALA A 94 -36.31 -13.50 -3.77
C ALA A 94 -37.62 -13.82 -4.52
N THR A 95 -38.42 -12.80 -4.86
CA THR A 95 -39.63 -13.00 -5.67
C THR A 95 -39.29 -13.47 -7.08
N GLY A 96 -38.21 -12.94 -7.68
CA GLY A 96 -37.73 -13.38 -9.00
C GLY A 96 -37.32 -14.85 -9.02
N ALA A 97 -36.57 -15.31 -8.02
CA ALA A 97 -36.18 -16.71 -7.90
C ALA A 97 -37.37 -17.65 -7.72
N LEU A 98 -38.36 -17.27 -6.90
CA LEU A 98 -39.59 -18.05 -6.72
C LEU A 98 -40.44 -18.10 -8.00
N ALA A 99 -40.59 -16.98 -8.70
CA ALA A 99 -41.30 -16.94 -9.98
C ALA A 99 -40.61 -17.81 -11.04
N PHE A 100 -39.27 -17.78 -11.09
CA PHE A 100 -38.50 -18.60 -12.03
C PHE A 100 -38.64 -20.09 -11.74
N LEU A 101 -38.58 -20.50 -10.47
CA LEU A 101 -38.80 -21.90 -10.06
C LEU A 101 -40.24 -22.36 -10.37
N ALA A 102 -41.24 -21.51 -10.12
CA ALA A 102 -42.62 -21.80 -10.45
C ALA A 102 -42.81 -21.99 -11.97
N ALA A 103 -42.28 -21.08 -12.78
CA ALA A 103 -42.33 -21.18 -14.24
C ALA A 103 -41.60 -22.44 -14.74
N PHE A 104 -40.41 -22.74 -14.20
CA PHE A 104 -39.66 -23.95 -14.54
C PHE A 104 -40.45 -25.22 -14.25
N PHE A 105 -41.12 -25.30 -13.09
CA PHE A 105 -41.98 -26.43 -12.76
C PHE A 105 -43.17 -26.54 -13.73
N ILE A 106 -43.86 -25.43 -14.03
CA ILE A 106 -45.02 -25.43 -14.96
C ILE A 106 -44.62 -25.93 -16.35
N LEU A 107 -43.46 -25.50 -16.87
CA LEU A 107 -42.96 -25.94 -18.17
C LEU A 107 -42.58 -27.44 -18.15
N ASN A 108 -41.84 -27.90 -17.14
CA ASN A 108 -41.46 -29.32 -17.02
C ASN A 108 -42.68 -30.25 -16.79
N LEU A 109 -43.75 -29.77 -16.17
CA LEU A 109 -45.01 -30.52 -16.07
C LEU A 109 -45.80 -30.52 -17.39
N SER A 110 -45.67 -29.48 -18.21
CA SER A 110 -46.35 -29.37 -19.51
C SER A 110 -45.74 -30.27 -20.57
N ASP A 111 -44.42 -30.49 -20.53
CA ASP A 111 -43.73 -31.43 -21.44
C ASP A 111 -44.21 -32.88 -21.28
N LYS A 112 -44.75 -33.25 -20.10
CA LYS A 112 -45.35 -34.58 -19.90
C LYS A 112 -46.74 -34.75 -20.49
N LYS A 113 -47.37 -33.67 -21.03
CA LYS A 113 -48.75 -33.70 -21.52
C LYS A 113 -48.94 -33.34 -22.99
N LEU A 114 -47.86 -33.21 -23.77
CA LEU A 114 -47.91 -32.84 -25.19
C LEU A 114 -47.08 -33.75 -26.11
N SER A 115 -47.01 -35.05 -25.81
CA SER A 115 -46.68 -36.07 -26.80
C SER A 115 -47.95 -36.76 -27.30
N ASN A 116 -48.89 -36.00 -27.86
CA ASN A 116 -49.86 -36.56 -28.81
C ASN A 116 -50.36 -35.46 -29.75
N ASN A 117 -50.30 -35.78 -31.04
CA ASN A 117 -50.73 -35.02 -32.22
C ASN A 117 -49.84 -33.89 -32.73
N GLY A 118 -49.30 -34.17 -33.92
CA GLY A 118 -48.47 -33.27 -34.70
C GLY A 118 -49.25 -32.32 -35.61
N ASN A 119 -48.49 -31.37 -36.15
CA ASN A 119 -48.42 -31.00 -37.55
C ASN A 119 -47.42 -29.83 -37.67
N PRO A 120 -46.37 -29.93 -38.51
CA PRO A 120 -45.47 -28.81 -38.74
C PRO A 120 -46.07 -27.86 -39.77
N LEU A 121 -46.54 -26.68 -39.35
CA LEU A 121 -46.88 -25.59 -40.25
C LEU A 121 -45.78 -24.52 -40.26
N ASN A 122 -45.21 -24.42 -41.44
CA ASN A 122 -44.22 -23.51 -41.99
C ASN A 122 -44.54 -22.01 -41.75
N VAL A 123 -43.63 -21.25 -41.13
CA VAL A 123 -43.63 -19.77 -41.15
C VAL A 123 -42.18 -19.25 -41.19
N PRO A 124 -41.85 -18.29 -42.08
CA PRO A 124 -40.48 -17.83 -42.37
C PRO A 124 -39.84 -16.93 -41.28
N PRO A 125 -38.50 -16.80 -41.28
CA PRO A 125 -37.76 -15.99 -40.31
C PRO A 125 -37.88 -14.49 -40.61
N THR A 126 -38.40 -13.71 -39.65
CA THR A 126 -38.26 -12.25 -39.67
C THR A 126 -37.10 -11.88 -38.74
N PHE A 127 -35.95 -11.60 -39.35
CA PHE A 127 -34.79 -11.04 -38.67
C PHE A 127 -35.13 -9.63 -38.15
N SER A 128 -35.04 -9.42 -36.84
CA SER A 128 -35.04 -8.10 -36.24
C SER A 128 -33.61 -7.77 -35.80
N SER A 129 -32.98 -6.88 -36.55
CA SER A 129 -31.70 -6.25 -36.24
C SER A 129 -31.88 -5.27 -35.09
N SER A 130 -31.32 -5.58 -33.91
CA SER A 130 -31.03 -4.53 -32.91
C SER A 130 -29.63 -4.00 -33.19
N GLN A 131 -29.58 -2.79 -33.73
CA GLN A 131 -28.36 -2.04 -33.93
C GLN A 131 -27.75 -1.68 -32.57
N PHE A 132 -26.52 -2.13 -32.37
CA PHE A 132 -25.67 -1.75 -31.26
C PHE A 132 -25.03 -0.41 -31.60
N SER A 133 -25.57 0.71 -31.08
CA SER A 133 -24.86 1.99 -31.11
C SER A 133 -23.84 2.04 -29.97
N THR A 134 -22.66 1.49 -30.24
CA THR A 134 -21.43 1.98 -29.64
C THR A 134 -20.98 3.17 -30.46
N ASN A 135 -20.88 4.35 -29.83
CA ASN A 135 -19.87 5.38 -30.09
C ASN A 135 -20.32 6.70 -29.42
N GLN A 136 -19.59 7.12 -28.38
CA GLN A 136 -18.98 8.45 -28.40
C GLN A 136 -17.86 8.54 -27.37
N ALA A 137 -16.65 8.59 -27.91
CA ALA A 137 -15.43 8.95 -27.22
C ALA A 137 -15.05 10.40 -27.57
N LYS A 138 -14.63 11.14 -26.52
CA LYS A 138 -13.74 12.31 -26.51
C LYS A 138 -14.25 13.65 -27.11
N PRO A 139 -13.60 14.81 -26.82
CA PRO A 139 -12.55 15.12 -25.85
C PRO A 139 -12.83 16.39 -25.02
N GLY A 140 -12.29 16.46 -23.80
CA GLY A 140 -12.35 17.67 -22.96
C GLY A 140 -11.30 17.66 -21.87
N SER A 141 -10.03 17.47 -22.26
CA SER A 141 -8.88 17.53 -21.35
C SER A 141 -8.62 18.99 -20.96
N GLN A 142 -9.34 19.49 -19.97
CA GLN A 142 -8.91 20.69 -19.25
C GLN A 142 -7.79 20.32 -18.30
N ASN A 143 -6.67 20.98 -18.57
CA ASN A 143 -5.38 20.90 -17.90
C ASN A 143 -5.53 21.25 -16.42
N THR A 144 -5.94 20.26 -15.62
CA THR A 144 -6.00 20.39 -14.18
C THR A 144 -4.62 20.05 -13.66
N ARG A 145 -3.85 21.10 -13.36
CA ARG A 145 -2.63 21.03 -12.57
C ARG A 145 -2.96 20.22 -11.33
N GLN A 146 -2.56 18.95 -11.31
CA GLN A 146 -2.81 18.05 -10.19
C GLN A 146 -2.06 18.61 -8.98
N GLN A 147 -2.77 19.40 -8.16
CA GLN A 147 -2.37 19.57 -6.78
C GLN A 147 -2.39 18.17 -6.19
N ILE A 148 -1.20 17.69 -5.81
CA ILE A 148 -1.03 16.48 -5.00
C ILE A 148 -1.71 16.81 -3.67
N ASN A 149 -2.98 16.45 -3.59
CA ASN A 149 -3.82 16.66 -2.43
C ASN A 149 -3.42 15.56 -1.44
N TYR A 150 -2.43 15.85 -0.60
CA TYR A 150 -2.05 14.94 0.46
C TYR A 150 -3.29 14.76 1.37
N PRO A 151 -3.71 13.53 1.68
CA PRO A 151 -4.88 13.27 2.51
C PRO A 151 -4.77 13.79 3.96
N MET A 152 -3.68 14.49 4.29
CA MET A 152 -3.48 15.16 5.57
C MET A 152 -4.16 16.54 5.64
N ASP A 153 -4.41 17.23 4.51
CA ASP A 153 -4.91 18.62 4.52
C ASP A 153 -6.43 18.75 4.73
N ARG A 154 -7.17 17.64 4.84
CA ARG A 154 -8.64 17.67 4.95
C ARG A 154 -9.22 17.17 6.28
N LEU A 155 -8.40 17.04 7.32
CA LEU A 155 -8.94 16.85 8.66
C LEU A 155 -9.28 18.21 9.29
N ASN A 156 -10.41 18.77 8.86
CA ASN A 156 -11.04 19.87 9.58
C ASN A 156 -11.55 19.28 10.91
N MET A 157 -10.78 19.42 11.99
CA MET A 157 -11.15 18.94 13.33
C MET A 157 -12.25 19.84 13.91
N SER A 158 -13.46 19.79 13.35
CA SER A 158 -14.65 20.49 13.84
C SER A 158 -15.27 19.84 15.09
N GLY A 159 -14.53 18.99 15.82
CA GLY A 159 -15.07 18.25 16.96
C GLY A 159 -14.05 17.79 18.00
N GLY A 160 -12.83 18.35 17.99
CA GLY A 160 -11.87 18.10 19.06
C GLY A 160 -12.15 19.02 20.23
N THR A 161 -12.48 18.47 21.40
CA THR A 161 -12.43 19.21 22.67
C THR A 161 -11.10 19.96 22.77
N SER A 162 -11.12 21.28 22.96
CA SER A 162 -9.90 22.08 23.15
C SER A 162 -9.11 21.50 24.32
N ILE A 163 -8.00 20.83 24.02
CA ILE A 163 -7.03 20.45 25.04
C ILE A 163 -6.38 21.76 25.47
N ASN A 164 -6.85 22.26 26.62
CA ASN A 164 -6.41 23.51 27.21
C ASN A 164 -4.98 23.28 27.74
N SER A 165 -3.98 23.52 26.89
CA SER A 165 -2.54 23.31 27.17
C SER A 165 -2.03 24.19 28.32
N SER A 166 -2.81 25.16 28.77
CA SER A 166 -2.49 26.06 29.88
C SER A 166 -2.53 25.40 31.28
N ARG A 167 -2.98 24.15 31.41
CA ARG A 167 -3.02 23.45 32.73
C ARG A 167 -1.79 22.56 33.01
N LEU A 168 -0.97 22.24 32.00
CA LEU A 168 0.21 21.40 32.22
C LEU A 168 1.43 22.19 32.74
N GLU A 169 1.44 23.51 32.59
CA GLU A 169 2.58 24.37 32.99
C GLU A 169 2.60 24.73 34.49
N ARG A 170 1.52 24.45 35.24
CA ARG A 170 1.48 24.72 36.69
C ARG A 170 1.89 23.56 37.59
N GLN A 171 2.14 22.36 37.05
CA GLN A 171 2.53 21.21 37.88
C GLN A 171 4.04 20.93 37.89
N THR A 172 4.82 21.50 36.99
CA THR A 172 6.29 21.31 36.97
C THR A 172 7.05 22.29 37.86
N SER A 173 6.42 23.38 38.32
CA SER A 173 7.05 24.38 39.19
C SER A 173 6.95 24.09 40.69
N ALA A 174 6.18 23.07 41.12
CA ALA A 174 6.02 22.71 42.53
C ALA A 174 6.91 21.55 43.01
N LEU A 175 7.70 20.92 42.12
CA LEU A 175 8.55 19.76 42.45
C LEU A 175 10.06 20.06 42.46
N ALA A 176 10.47 21.30 42.18
CA ALA A 176 11.88 21.69 42.15
C ALA A 176 12.52 21.98 43.52
N ASP A 177 11.74 21.96 44.62
CA ASP A 177 12.20 22.48 45.92
C ASP A 177 12.53 21.40 46.98
N SER A 178 12.74 20.14 46.57
CA SER A 178 13.05 19.03 47.51
C SER A 178 14.42 18.38 47.36
N VAL A 179 15.29 18.86 46.47
CA VAL A 179 16.65 18.30 46.29
C VAL A 179 17.68 19.21 46.94
N ARG A 180 17.77 19.17 48.27
CA ARG A 180 18.91 19.73 49.01
C ARG A 180 19.32 18.77 50.14
N LYS A 181 20.62 18.47 50.18
CA LYS A 181 21.36 17.47 50.99
C LYS A 181 21.24 16.08 50.37
N ILE A 182 22.33 15.40 49.98
CA ILE A 182 23.54 15.11 50.76
C ILE A 182 24.75 15.02 49.80
N VAL A 183 25.81 15.77 50.08
CA VAL A 183 27.14 15.58 49.48
C VAL A 183 28.00 14.85 50.51
N PRO A 184 28.56 13.67 50.20
CA PRO A 184 29.77 13.21 50.85
C PRO A 184 30.98 13.44 49.94
N GLU A 185 31.91 14.26 50.43
CA GLU A 185 33.30 14.35 49.96
C GLU A 185 33.96 12.97 49.97
N GLY A 186 34.56 12.59 48.85
CA GLY A 186 35.19 11.29 48.67
C GLY A 186 36.40 11.34 47.73
N ARG A 187 37.48 11.95 48.24
CA ARG A 187 38.90 11.60 48.05
C ARG A 187 39.33 11.00 46.69
N ILE A 188 39.96 11.84 45.87
CA ILE A 188 40.81 11.44 44.74
C ILE A 188 42.10 10.82 45.29
N GLN A 189 42.44 9.60 44.86
CA GLN A 189 43.80 9.06 44.91
C GLN A 189 44.33 8.94 43.48
N PRO A 190 45.53 9.44 43.17
CA PRO A 190 46.21 9.12 41.91
C PRO A 190 46.87 7.74 42.03
N VAL A 191 46.49 6.81 41.15
CA VAL A 191 47.24 5.55 40.97
C VAL A 191 48.37 5.83 40.00
N GLY A 192 49.57 5.47 40.45
CA GLY A 192 50.83 5.70 39.79
C GLY A 192 51.07 4.87 38.54
N VAL A 193 52.04 5.38 37.80
CA VAL A 193 52.77 4.80 36.68
C VAL A 193 53.51 3.54 37.13
N GLU A 194 53.41 2.45 36.37
CA GLU A 194 54.48 1.43 36.29
C GLU A 194 54.54 0.84 34.86
N PHE A 195 55.70 1.11 34.24
CA PHE A 195 56.43 0.46 33.12
C PHE A 195 55.75 0.20 31.77
#